data_AF-A0A7C4RB36-F1
#
_entry.id   AF-A0A7C4RB36-F1
#
_cell.length_a   1.000
_cell.length_b   1.000
_cell.length_c   1.000
_cell.angle_alpha   90.00
_cell.angle_beta   90.00
_cell.angle_gamma   90.00
#
_symmetry.space_group_name_H-M   'P 1'
#
loop_
_entity.id
_entity.type
_entity.pdbx_description
1 polymer ?
#
loop_
_entity_poly.entity_id
_entity_poly.type
_entity_poly.pdbx_seq_one_letter_code
_entity_poly.pdbx_strand_id
1 'polypeptide(L)'
;MWFRSSYGIKKLKAIAALGSGNISVANPDLLNDLRKEIVSITRERLKGLSDYGTARGTIAFEEMGNLPIKNWTKGKFPRAEKISGMRMAETILAGKKACFACHVACGRYIKVDPMLPLRVMVQNMKL
;
A
#
# COMPACT_ATOMS: atom_id res chain seq x y z
N MET A 1 8.79 13.66 -7.61
CA MET A 1 7.81 14.75 -7.78
C MET A 1 7.83 15.41 -9.17
N TRP A 2 8.71 15.02 -10.10
CA TRP A 2 8.92 15.72 -11.37
C TRP A 2 8.08 15.21 -12.56
N PHE A 3 7.70 13.93 -12.57
CA PHE A 3 6.98 13.33 -13.72
C PHE A 3 5.66 14.02 -14.08
N ARG A 4 4.90 14.48 -13.08
CA ARG A 4 3.62 15.18 -13.31
C ARG A 4 3.82 16.54 -13.98
N SER A 5 4.93 17.24 -13.69
CA SER A 5 5.31 18.49 -14.36
C SER A 5 5.73 18.24 -15.82
N SER A 6 6.48 17.16 -16.07
CA SER A 6 6.94 16.80 -17.42
C SER A 6 5.81 16.42 -18.37
N TYR A 7 4.75 15.76 -17.88
CA TYR A 7 3.57 15.47 -18.69
C TYR A 7 2.67 16.71 -18.88
N GLY A 8 2.54 17.53 -17.83
CA GLY A 8 1.74 18.76 -17.85
C GLY A 8 2.24 19.79 -18.86
N ILE A 9 3.56 20.04 -18.92
CA ILE A 9 4.14 20.97 -19.90
C ILE A 9 3.99 20.47 -21.35
N LYS A 10 3.91 19.15 -21.53
CA LYS A 10 3.66 18.50 -22.82
C LYS A 10 2.16 18.38 -23.16
N LYS A 11 1.27 18.94 -22.33
CA LYS A 11 -0.19 18.81 -22.45
C LYS A 11 -0.66 17.34 -22.55
N LEU A 12 0.09 16.39 -21.98
CA LEU A 12 -0.24 14.95 -21.99
C LEU A 12 -1.05 14.59 -20.75
N LYS A 13 -2.33 14.25 -20.93
CA LYS A 13 -3.25 13.94 -19.82
C LYS A 13 -3.12 12.49 -19.32
N ALA A 14 -3.01 11.54 -20.23
CA ALA A 14 -2.93 10.11 -19.94
C ALA A 14 -2.31 9.36 -21.14
N ILE A 15 -1.84 8.13 -20.88
CA ILE A 15 -1.46 7.16 -21.90
C ILE A 15 -2.31 5.91 -21.65
N ALA A 16 -3.02 5.45 -22.68
CA ALA A 16 -3.76 4.19 -22.64
C ALA A 16 -2.99 3.16 -23.47
N ALA A 17 -2.81 1.95 -22.92
CA ALA A 17 -2.16 0.84 -23.60
C ALA A 17 -3.01 -0.42 -23.43
N LEU A 18 -3.22 -1.15 -24.52
CA LEU A 18 -3.87 -2.45 -24.58
C LEU A 18 -3.02 -3.35 -25.47
N GLY A 19 -2.71 -4.56 -25.00
CA GLY A 19 -1.94 -5.54 -25.74
C GLY A 19 -2.46 -6.94 -25.47
N SER A 20 -2.55 -7.74 -26.52
CA SER A 20 -2.95 -9.16 -26.49
C SER A 20 -1.82 -10.10 -26.89
N GLY A 21 -0.60 -9.58 -27.04
CA GLY A 21 0.58 -10.36 -27.40
C GLY A 21 1.01 -11.30 -26.27
N ASN A 22 1.53 -12.46 -26.64
CA ASN A 22 2.13 -13.40 -25.71
C ASN A 22 3.59 -13.02 -25.43
N ILE A 23 4.03 -13.22 -24.19
CA ILE A 23 5.43 -13.03 -23.79
C ILE A 23 6.15 -14.37 -23.91
N SER A 24 7.12 -14.46 -24.82
CA SER A 24 7.97 -15.65 -24.95
C SER A 24 8.95 -15.74 -23.78
N VAL A 25 9.03 -16.91 -23.14
CA VAL A 25 9.95 -17.20 -22.04
C VAL A 25 10.92 -18.30 -22.48
N ALA A 26 12.21 -18.12 -22.23
CA ALA A 26 13.25 -19.07 -22.66
C ALA A 26 13.09 -20.48 -22.03
N ASN A 27 12.69 -20.56 -20.77
CA ASN A 27 12.40 -21.82 -20.08
C ASN A 27 11.14 -21.67 -19.20
N PRO A 28 9.95 -22.04 -19.70
CA PRO A 28 8.69 -21.91 -18.98
C PRO A 28 8.59 -22.78 -17.72
N ASP A 29 9.17 -23.98 -17.74
CA ASP A 29 9.09 -24.93 -16.63
C ASP A 29 9.90 -24.44 -15.43
N LEU A 30 11.13 -24.00 -15.68
CA LEU A 30 11.98 -23.41 -14.64
C LEU A 30 11.32 -22.16 -14.02
N LEU A 31 10.71 -21.30 -14.84
CA LEU A 31 9.99 -20.12 -14.34
C LEU A 31 8.82 -20.52 -13.42
N ASN A 32 8.07 -21.56 -13.80
CA ASN A 32 6.95 -22.04 -13.01
C ASN A 32 7.39 -22.62 -11.66
N ASP A 33 8.52 -23.33 -11.61
CA ASP A 33 9.03 -23.90 -10.37
C ASP A 33 9.59 -22.83 -9.45
N LEU A 34 10.36 -21.87 -9.97
CA LEU A 34 10.83 -20.70 -9.22
C LEU A 34 9.64 -19.89 -8.67
N ARG A 35 8.58 -19.72 -9.46
CA ARG A 35 7.36 -19.04 -8.99
C ARG A 35 6.76 -19.76 -7.78
N LYS A 36 6.62 -21.09 -7.81
CA LYS A 36 6.07 -21.86 -6.69
C LYS A 36 6.94 -21.71 -5.44
N GLU A 37 8.26 -21.81 -5.60
CA GLU A 37 9.22 -21.66 -4.51
C GLU A 37 9.12 -20.26 -3.87
N ILE A 38 9.16 -19.20 -4.69
CA ILE A 38 9.04 -17.81 -4.21
C ILE A 38 7.72 -17.61 -3.47
N VAL A 39 6.61 -18.08 -4.03
CA VAL A 39 5.29 -17.96 -3.39
C VAL A 39 5.27 -18.68 -2.04
N SER A 40 5.82 -19.89 -1.97
CA SER A 40 5.94 -20.66 -0.72
C SER A 40 6.71 -19.88 0.34
N ILE A 41 7.90 -19.40 0.02
CA ILE A 41 8.78 -18.67 0.95
C ILE A 41 8.14 -17.34 1.39
N THR A 42 7.50 -16.63 0.47
CA THR A 42 7.04 -15.26 0.73
C THR A 42 5.63 -15.17 1.31
N ARG A 43 4.81 -16.23 1.22
CA ARG A 43 3.43 -16.25 1.76
C ARG A 43 3.41 -15.92 3.25
N GLU A 44 4.28 -16.55 4.04
CA GLU A 44 4.38 -16.30 5.48
C GLU A 44 5.16 -15.02 5.78
N ARG A 45 6.33 -14.84 5.14
CA ARG A 45 7.21 -13.68 5.37
C ARG A 45 6.54 -12.34 5.08
N LEU A 46 5.63 -12.30 4.10
CA LEU A 46 4.94 -11.08 3.68
C LEU A 46 3.49 -11.02 4.19
N LYS A 47 3.10 -11.92 5.11
CA LYS A 47 1.73 -11.95 5.65
C LYS A 47 1.31 -10.62 6.24
N GLY A 48 2.19 -9.93 6.97
CA GLY A 48 1.89 -8.60 7.52
C GLY A 48 1.57 -7.54 6.45
N LEU A 49 2.21 -7.60 5.27
CA LEU A 49 1.87 -6.74 4.13
C LEU A 49 0.54 -7.13 3.50
N SER A 50 0.21 -8.42 3.48
CA SER A 50 -1.07 -8.93 2.98
C SER A 50 -2.23 -8.62 3.93
N ASP A 51 -1.98 -8.59 5.24
CA ASP A 51 -3.00 -8.29 6.24
C ASP A 51 -3.24 -6.78 6.32
N TYR A 52 -2.19 -5.98 6.45
CA TYR A 52 -2.29 -4.57 6.87
C TYR A 52 -1.69 -3.55 5.88
N GLY A 53 -1.13 -4.02 4.77
CA GLY A 53 -0.52 -3.15 3.75
C GLY A 53 0.79 -2.52 4.21
N THR A 54 1.27 -1.52 3.49
CA THR A 54 2.49 -0.79 3.85
C THR A 54 2.34 0.02 5.14
N ALA A 55 1.12 0.46 5.45
CA ALA A 55 0.76 1.11 6.71
C ALA A 55 0.97 0.22 7.95
N ARG A 56 1.33 -1.07 7.78
CA ARG A 56 1.74 -1.92 8.89
C ARG A 56 2.93 -1.38 9.68
N GLY A 57 3.79 -0.59 9.03
CA GLY A 57 5.00 -0.06 9.64
C GLY A 57 4.77 1.17 10.51
N THR A 58 3.57 1.76 10.54
CA THR A 58 3.34 3.07 11.17
C THR A 58 3.74 3.11 12.66
N ILE A 59 3.41 2.06 13.42
CA ILE A 59 3.74 1.97 14.85
C ILE A 59 5.27 1.80 15.01
N ALA A 60 5.86 0.86 14.29
CA ALA A 60 7.31 0.64 14.32
C ALA A 60 8.13 1.89 13.92
N PHE A 61 7.66 2.66 12.93
CA PHE A 61 8.31 3.91 12.54
C PHE A 61 8.15 5.01 13.59
N GLU A 62 7.06 5.02 14.36
CA GLU A 62 6.92 5.93 15.50
C GLU A 62 7.85 5.55 16.65
N GLU A 63 7.92 4.26 16.98
CA GLU A 63 8.81 3.74 18.02
C GLU A 63 10.30 4.02 17.71
N MET A 64 10.68 3.92 16.44
CA MET A 64 12.03 4.27 15.96
C MET A 64 12.28 5.79 15.89
N GLY A 65 11.27 6.64 16.12
CA GLY A 65 11.37 8.10 15.93
C GLY A 65 11.48 8.54 14.46
N ASN A 66 11.18 7.65 13.51
CA ASN A 66 11.25 7.87 12.06
C ASN A 66 9.90 8.31 11.45
N LEU A 67 8.89 8.57 12.28
CA LEU A 67 7.61 9.08 11.81
C LEU A 67 7.71 10.62 11.65
N PRO A 68 7.45 11.17 10.45
CA PRO A 68 7.58 12.62 10.20
C PRO A 68 6.48 13.40 10.92
N ILE A 69 6.78 13.93 12.12
CA ILE A 69 5.82 14.64 12.94
C ILE A 69 6.18 16.13 12.97
N LYS A 70 5.25 16.99 12.48
CA LYS A 70 5.45 18.44 12.35
C LYS A 70 6.76 18.80 11.64
N ASN A 71 6.97 18.28 10.43
CA ASN A 71 8.22 18.49 9.69
C ASN A 71 9.46 18.04 10.48
N TRP A 72 9.41 16.83 11.05
CA TRP A 72 10.50 16.21 11.81
C TRP A 72 10.91 16.93 13.11
N THR A 73 10.16 17.92 13.59
CA THR A 73 10.50 18.63 14.83
C THR A 73 10.08 17.88 16.09
N LYS A 74 9.47 16.70 15.97
CA LYS A 74 8.99 15.88 17.09
C LYS A 74 9.35 14.41 16.86
N GLY A 75 9.78 13.72 17.93
CA GLY A 75 10.16 12.30 17.88
C GLY A 75 9.10 11.30 18.32
N LYS A 76 7.96 11.75 18.89
CA LYS A 76 6.87 10.87 19.33
C LYS A 76 5.50 11.37 18.90
N PHE A 77 4.62 10.43 18.54
CA PHE A 77 3.23 10.64 18.21
C PHE A 77 2.35 9.61 18.91
N PRO A 78 1.84 9.93 20.12
CA PRO A 78 1.04 8.99 20.92
C PRO A 78 -0.24 8.46 20.26
N ARG A 79 -0.65 9.02 19.11
CA ARG A 79 -1.85 8.61 18.36
C ARG A 79 -1.50 7.85 17.07
N ALA A 80 -0.28 7.31 16.95
CA ALA A 80 0.15 6.56 15.76
C ALA A 80 -0.70 5.32 15.50
N GLU A 81 -1.19 4.66 16.54
CA GLU A 81 -2.08 3.50 16.45
C GLU A 81 -3.38 3.83 15.68
N LYS A 82 -3.94 5.03 15.86
CA LYS A 82 -5.14 5.50 15.13
C LYS A 82 -4.97 5.61 13.62
N ILE A 83 -3.73 5.78 13.15
CA ILE A 83 -3.38 5.89 11.72
C ILE A 83 -2.60 4.67 11.22
N SER A 84 -2.60 3.58 12.01
CA SER A 84 -1.91 2.34 11.66
C SER A 84 -2.66 1.54 10.60
N GLY A 85 -1.94 0.63 9.93
CA GLY A 85 -2.55 -0.34 9.03
C GLY A 85 -3.53 -1.28 9.74
N MET A 86 -3.33 -1.57 11.03
CA MET A 86 -4.20 -2.44 11.83
C MET A 86 -5.55 -1.74 11.99
N ARG A 87 -5.50 -0.48 12.45
CA ARG A 87 -6.70 0.32 12.64
C ARG A 87 -7.47 0.53 11.34
N MET A 88 -6.78 0.78 10.23
CA MET A 88 -7.41 0.88 8.90
C MET A 88 -8.09 -0.44 8.49
N ALA A 89 -7.45 -1.59 8.74
CA ALA A 89 -8.01 -2.91 8.44
C ALA A 89 -9.29 -3.21 9.22
N GLU A 90 -9.38 -2.77 10.48
CA GLU A 90 -10.56 -2.97 11.34
C GLU A 90 -11.74 -2.05 11.03
N THR A 91 -11.49 -0.91 10.37
CA THR A 91 -12.48 0.19 10.32
C THR A 91 -12.95 0.50 8.91
N ILE A 92 -12.04 0.93 8.03
CA ILE A 92 -12.37 1.54 6.74
C ILE A 92 -11.96 0.69 5.54
N LEU A 93 -11.35 -0.49 5.78
CA LEU A 93 -10.93 -1.38 4.72
C LEU A 93 -12.16 -1.98 4.02
N ALA A 94 -12.34 -1.63 2.76
CA ALA A 94 -13.39 -2.17 1.90
C ALA A 94 -12.91 -3.35 1.05
N GLY A 95 -11.61 -3.48 0.83
CA GLY A 95 -11.04 -4.60 0.08
C GLY A 95 -9.53 -4.54 -0.07
N LYS A 96 -8.95 -5.67 -0.51
CA LYS A 96 -7.53 -5.79 -0.85
C LYS A 96 -7.37 -5.85 -2.36
N LYS A 97 -6.29 -5.26 -2.89
CA LYS A 97 -5.96 -5.28 -4.32
C LYS A 97 -4.53 -5.77 -4.54
N ALA A 98 -4.39 -6.73 -5.45
CA ALA A 98 -3.10 -7.17 -5.97
C ALA A 98 -2.68 -6.36 -7.20
N CYS A 99 -1.38 -6.14 -7.33
CA CYS A 99 -0.77 -5.79 -8.62
C CYS A 99 -0.80 -7.01 -9.55
N PHE A 100 -0.49 -6.80 -10.84
CA PHE A 100 -0.41 -7.89 -11.81
C PHE A 100 0.48 -9.04 -11.30
N ALA A 101 -0.04 -10.27 -11.36
CA ALA A 101 0.61 -11.53 -10.94
C ALA A 101 1.14 -11.58 -9.48
N CYS A 102 0.81 -10.61 -8.62
CA CYS A 102 1.33 -10.54 -7.26
C CYS A 102 0.40 -11.27 -6.26
N HIS A 103 0.91 -12.28 -5.55
CA HIS A 103 0.14 -13.03 -4.54
C HIS A 103 0.04 -12.32 -3.18
N VAL A 104 0.78 -11.24 -2.96
CA VAL A 104 0.84 -10.54 -1.66
C VAL A 104 -0.43 -9.71 -1.40
N ALA A 105 -1.01 -9.13 -2.46
CA ALA A 105 -2.22 -8.29 -2.38
C ALA A 105 -2.14 -7.17 -1.32
N CYS A 106 -1.02 -6.42 -1.29
CA CYS A 106 -0.79 -5.42 -0.26
C CYS A 106 -1.61 -4.13 -0.43
N GLY A 107 -2.17 -3.88 -1.62
CA GLY A 107 -2.95 -2.70 -1.94
C GLY A 107 -4.27 -2.65 -1.16
N ARG A 108 -4.68 -1.46 -0.74
CA ARG A 108 -5.85 -1.24 0.12
C ARG A 108 -6.88 -0.40 -0.63
N TYR A 109 -8.09 -0.92 -0.71
CA TYR A 109 -9.26 -0.15 -1.10
C TYR A 109 -10.02 0.21 0.17
N ILE A 110 -10.17 1.51 0.42
CA ILE A 110 -10.79 2.02 1.64
C ILE A 110 -12.08 2.76 1.31
N LYS A 111 -13.05 2.69 2.21
CA LYS A 111 -14.28 3.47 2.15
C LYS A 111 -14.15 4.65 3.10
N VAL A 112 -14.26 5.84 2.54
CA VAL A 112 -14.22 7.11 3.29
C VAL A 112 -15.59 7.75 3.15
N ASP A 113 -16.19 8.20 4.25
CA ASP A 113 -17.46 8.93 4.20
C ASP A 113 -17.18 10.37 3.72
N PRO A 114 -17.70 10.79 2.55
CA PRO A 114 -17.44 12.10 1.99
C PRO A 114 -18.05 13.26 2.81
N MET A 115 -19.01 13.00 3.70
CA MET A 115 -19.63 14.03 4.55
C MET A 115 -18.89 14.25 5.88
N LEU A 116 -17.90 13.41 6.21
CA LEU A 116 -17.08 13.58 7.39
C LEU A 116 -15.76 14.26 7.00
N PRO A 117 -15.42 15.45 7.54
CA PRO A 117 -14.09 16.02 7.36
C PRO A 117 -13.03 14.99 7.75
N LEU A 118 -11.92 14.89 7.02
CA LEU A 118 -10.82 13.95 7.35
C LEU A 118 -10.35 14.08 8.82
N ARG A 119 -10.45 15.28 9.42
CA ARG A 119 -10.21 15.51 10.85
C ARG A 119 -11.19 14.75 11.75
N VAL A 120 -12.47 14.72 11.38
CA VAL A 120 -13.54 14.06 12.12
C VAL A 120 -13.43 12.54 11.98
N MET A 121 -13.02 12.02 10.82
CA MET A 121 -12.79 10.56 10.67
C MET A 121 -11.65 10.05 11.55
N VAL A 122 -10.55 10.79 11.66
CA VAL A 122 -9.41 10.43 12.54
C VAL A 122 -9.76 10.63 14.03
N GLN A 123 -10.69 11.54 14.35
CA GLN A 123 -11.14 11.79 15.73
C GLN A 123 -12.26 10.83 16.18
N ASN A 124 -13.16 10.42 15.29
CA ASN A 124 -14.35 9.58 15.56
C ASN A 124 -14.08 8.08 15.49
N MET A 125 -12.87 7.65 15.10
CA MET A 125 -12.40 6.30 15.36
C MET A 125 -12.26 6.16 16.88
N LYS A 126 -13.36 5.66 17.50
CA LYS A 126 -13.65 5.60 18.93
C LYS A 126 -12.40 5.43 19.80
N LEU A 127 -12.26 6.38 20.72
CA LEU A 127 -11.44 6.32 21.94
C LEU A 127 -11.89 5.16 22.83
#